data_AF-A0A497SDJ8-F1
#
_entry.id   AF-A0A497SDJ8-F1
#
_cell.length_a   1.000
_cell.length_b   1.000
_cell.length_c   1.000
_cell.angle_alpha   90.00
_cell.angle_beta   90.00
_cell.angle_gamma   90.00
#
_symmetry.space_group_name_H-M   'P 1'
#
loop_
_entity.id
_entity.type
_entity.pdbx_description
1 polymer ?
#
loop_
_entity_poly.entity_id
_entity_poly.type
_entity_poly.pdbx_seq_one_letter_code
_entity_poly.pdbx_strand_id
1 'polypeptide(L)'
;MNCPFCGHEETKVIDKRASEGKVNRRRRECLKCHKRFTTYEKVDNLLTKVKKRNGKLVDFDQEKIAQAIWKAAQAVGGTDKEMSKALSDKVVAALEDRFGGTTIPTVEQIQDIVEKVLVDNGHYKTAKAYILYRKQHEKIREARTLMVDVNNTISEYLDQTDWRVKENSNEAFSFSGLLLHTAGKVMSNYNLNELYPVELAQAHKKGYIHIHDLSHGVIGYCAGWSLKNLLIWGFGGVPNKVNCKPAKHLSTVVHQMVNYIGCLQMEFAGAQAFSSVDTLLAPFIRTDNLTYKQVKQNMQQLVFSLNIPSRWGSQYPFSNITFDWVVPEDMKDEKAIVGGKPQDFTYGDCQKEMDMINRAFLEVMLEGDADGGVFTFPIPTYNLTKDFNWDSENSRLLFELTAKYGLPYFQNYIGSNLDPKSIRAMCCRLNLNQNELMNRPGGMWGPGDSTGSIGVVTINVNRLAYEAKKDSDSPIEAKTLFFNKIKQYMD
;
A
#
# COMPACT_ATOMS: atom_id res chain seq x y z
N MET A 1 -23.49 55.38 6.98
CA MET A 1 -24.37 56.15 6.07
C MET A 1 -25.32 56.92 6.94
N ASN A 2 -25.27 58.25 6.90
CA ASN A 2 -25.93 59.08 7.90
C ASN A 2 -27.37 59.39 7.48
N CYS A 3 -28.28 59.43 8.45
CA CYS A 3 -29.66 59.81 8.23
C CYS A 3 -29.71 61.23 7.63
N PRO A 4 -30.33 61.43 6.46
CA PRO A 4 -30.38 62.75 5.81
C PRO A 4 -31.20 63.79 6.60
N PHE A 5 -31.96 63.35 7.61
CA PHE A 5 -32.80 64.22 8.40
C PHE A 5 -32.19 64.64 9.75
N CYS A 6 -31.33 63.81 10.34
CA CYS A 6 -30.79 64.06 11.69
C CYS A 6 -29.30 63.74 11.84
N GLY A 7 -28.61 63.33 10.77
CA GLY A 7 -27.19 63.02 10.75
C GLY A 7 -26.77 61.73 11.46
N HIS A 8 -27.68 61.01 12.11
CA HIS A 8 -27.37 59.81 12.87
C HIS A 8 -26.92 58.63 11.99
N GLU A 9 -25.90 57.88 12.41
CA GLU A 9 -25.22 56.87 11.57
C GLU A 9 -25.97 55.54 11.48
N GLU A 10 -26.78 55.21 12.49
CA GLU A 10 -27.45 53.91 12.58
C GLU A 10 -28.84 53.91 11.92
N THR A 11 -29.02 53.00 10.96
CA THR A 11 -30.23 52.88 10.15
C THR A 11 -30.56 51.41 9.90
N LYS A 12 -31.86 51.06 9.91
CA LYS A 12 -32.38 49.71 9.66
C LYS A 12 -32.99 49.62 8.27
N VAL A 13 -32.71 48.55 7.52
CA VAL A 13 -33.33 48.29 6.21
C VAL A 13 -34.72 47.67 6.41
N ILE A 14 -35.74 48.21 5.73
CA ILE A 14 -37.13 47.76 5.83
C ILE A 14 -37.59 47.04 4.56
N ASP A 15 -37.19 47.52 3.38
CA ASP A 15 -37.61 46.96 2.09
C ASP A 15 -36.42 46.98 1.12
N LYS A 16 -36.26 45.89 0.33
CA LYS A 16 -35.21 45.71 -0.67
C LYS A 16 -35.87 45.37 -2.00
N ARG A 17 -35.70 46.23 -3.00
CA ARG A 17 -36.16 45.97 -4.37
C ARG A 17 -34.99 46.09 -5.34
N ALA A 18 -34.85 45.09 -6.21
CA ALA A 18 -33.96 45.18 -7.37
C ALA A 18 -34.56 46.22 -8.35
N SER A 19 -33.75 47.18 -8.77
CA SER A 19 -34.06 48.07 -9.90
C SER A 19 -33.52 47.42 -11.17
N GLU A 20 -34.08 47.74 -12.34
CA GLU A 20 -33.41 47.45 -13.61
C GLU A 20 -32.07 48.21 -13.64
N GLY A 21 -30.94 47.46 -13.65
CA GLY A 21 -29.56 47.99 -13.58
C GLY A 21 -28.76 47.63 -12.30
N LYS A 22 -27.45 47.94 -12.26
CA LYS A 22 -26.48 47.63 -11.16
C LYS A 22 -26.70 48.46 -9.86
N VAL A 23 -27.94 48.82 -9.53
CA VAL A 23 -28.27 49.69 -8.38
C VAL A 23 -29.41 49.07 -7.57
N ASN A 24 -29.14 48.74 -6.31
CA ASN A 24 -30.15 48.25 -5.39
C ASN A 24 -30.83 49.42 -4.68
N ARG A 25 -32.16 49.50 -4.80
CA ARG A 25 -32.96 50.47 -4.04
C ARG A 25 -33.31 49.86 -2.69
N ARG A 26 -32.84 50.45 -1.60
CA ARG A 26 -33.18 50.04 -0.23
C ARG A 26 -33.98 51.13 0.47
N ARG A 27 -35.08 50.77 1.11
CA ARG A 27 -35.80 51.65 2.02
C ARG A 27 -35.28 51.44 3.43
N ARG A 28 -34.81 52.51 4.07
CA ARG A 28 -34.22 52.49 5.41
C ARG A 28 -35.02 53.35 6.38
N GLU A 29 -34.93 53.03 7.66
CA GLU A 29 -35.45 53.82 8.79
C GLU A 29 -34.29 54.20 9.71
N CYS A 30 -34.23 55.47 10.12
CA CYS A 30 -33.27 55.90 11.12
C CYS A 30 -33.66 55.40 12.51
N LEU A 31 -32.72 54.80 13.26
CA LEU A 31 -33.01 54.30 14.60
C LEU A 31 -33.22 55.41 15.65
N LYS A 32 -32.77 56.64 15.37
CA LYS A 32 -32.93 57.80 16.27
C LYS A 32 -34.19 58.62 16.00
N CYS A 33 -34.46 58.95 14.74
CA CYS A 33 -35.59 59.84 14.40
C CYS A 33 -36.77 59.14 13.73
N HIS A 34 -36.66 57.83 13.50
CA HIS A 34 -37.68 56.98 12.88
C HIS A 34 -38.15 57.42 11.47
N LYS A 35 -37.50 58.43 10.88
CA LYS A 35 -37.78 58.87 9.51
C LYS A 35 -37.25 57.85 8.51
N ARG A 36 -38.06 57.60 7.49
CA ARG A 36 -37.76 56.66 6.42
C ARG A 36 -37.19 57.39 5.21
N PHE A 37 -36.15 56.82 4.60
CA PHE A 37 -35.54 57.34 3.38
C PHE A 37 -35.09 56.20 2.46
N THR A 38 -34.87 56.51 1.19
CA THR A 38 -34.42 55.54 0.20
C THR A 38 -32.95 55.75 -0.10
N THR A 39 -32.16 54.68 -0.08
CA THR A 39 -30.78 54.69 -0.58
C THR A 39 -30.69 53.89 -1.88
N TYR A 40 -29.88 54.40 -2.79
CA TYR A 40 -29.49 53.71 -4.00
C TYR A 40 -28.06 53.21 -3.78
N GLU A 41 -27.92 51.92 -3.54
CA GLU A 41 -26.63 51.28 -3.24
C GLU A 41 -26.13 50.59 -4.52
N LYS A 42 -24.94 50.98 -4.98
CA LYS A 42 -24.24 50.26 -6.02
C LYS A 42 -23.65 48.99 -5.40
N VAL A 43 -23.89 47.83 -5.99
CA VAL A 43 -23.18 46.61 -5.58
C VAL A 43 -21.82 46.67 -6.25
N ASP A 44 -20.78 46.92 -5.47
CA ASP A 44 -19.42 46.74 -5.96
C ASP A 44 -19.17 45.23 -6.07
N ASN A 45 -19.23 44.71 -7.30
CA ASN A 45 -18.90 43.33 -7.65
C ASN A 45 -17.38 43.09 -7.58
N LEU A 46 -16.75 43.43 -6.45
CA LEU A 46 -15.30 43.37 -6.34
C LEU A 46 -14.81 41.94 -6.09
N LEU A 47 -14.02 41.43 -7.04
CA LEU A 47 -13.20 40.24 -6.86
C LEU A 47 -12.05 40.54 -5.91
N THR A 48 -12.15 40.02 -4.69
CA THR A 48 -11.18 40.30 -3.63
C THR A 48 -10.21 39.16 -3.36
N LYS A 49 -10.59 37.90 -3.63
CA LYS A 49 -9.80 36.72 -3.28
C LYS A 49 -9.73 35.67 -4.37
N VAL A 50 -8.67 34.85 -4.32
CA VAL A 50 -8.44 33.68 -5.18
C VAL A 50 -8.07 32.48 -4.31
N LYS A 51 -8.63 31.31 -4.64
CA LYS A 51 -8.25 30.04 -4.00
C LYS A 51 -7.06 29.40 -4.74
N LYS A 52 -5.91 29.36 -4.07
CA LYS A 52 -4.70 28.65 -4.55
C LYS A 52 -4.94 27.14 -4.56
N ARG A 53 -4.12 26.42 -5.34
CA ARG A 53 -4.17 24.94 -5.49
C ARG A 53 -4.00 24.18 -4.17
N ASN A 54 -3.27 24.74 -3.20
CA ASN A 54 -3.12 24.20 -1.85
C ASN A 54 -4.31 24.54 -0.91
N GLY A 55 -5.39 25.11 -1.43
CA GLY A 55 -6.56 25.53 -0.66
C GLY A 55 -6.45 26.90 0.01
N LYS A 56 -5.26 27.52 0.05
CA LYS A 56 -5.06 28.83 0.69
C LYS A 56 -5.76 29.94 -0.10
N LEU A 57 -6.44 30.83 0.62
CA LEU A 57 -7.01 32.05 0.04
C LEU A 57 -5.96 33.16 0.03
N VAL A 58 -5.80 33.83 -1.12
CA VAL A 58 -4.91 34.98 -1.29
C VAL A 58 -5.67 36.12 -1.95
N ASP A 59 -5.18 37.35 -1.80
CA ASP A 59 -5.80 38.52 -2.41
C ASP A 59 -5.68 38.46 -3.94
N PHE A 60 -6.75 38.89 -4.61
CA PHE A 60 -6.79 38.98 -6.06
C PHE A 60 -5.85 40.10 -6.54
N ASP A 61 -5.08 39.82 -7.59
CA ASP A 61 -4.09 40.74 -8.15
C ASP A 61 -4.13 40.64 -9.67
N GLN A 62 -4.74 41.65 -10.29
CA GLN A 62 -4.88 41.75 -11.74
C GLN A 62 -3.53 41.84 -12.45
N GLU A 63 -2.52 42.44 -11.83
CA GLU A 63 -1.21 42.65 -12.47
C GLU A 63 -0.56 41.30 -12.81
N LYS A 64 -0.81 40.25 -12.01
CA LYS A 64 -0.36 38.89 -12.33
C LYS A 64 -0.99 38.33 -13.60
N ILE A 65 -2.24 38.68 -13.91
CA ILE A 65 -2.94 38.28 -15.13
C ILE A 65 -2.34 39.03 -16.33
N ALA A 66 -2.20 40.35 -16.23
CA ALA A 66 -1.60 41.18 -17.26
C ALA A 66 -0.17 40.72 -17.61
N GLN A 67 0.64 40.42 -16.59
CA GLN A 67 2.01 39.91 -16.78
C GLN A 67 2.04 38.52 -17.44
N ALA A 68 1.10 37.63 -17.09
CA ALA A 68 1.03 36.31 -17.69
C ALA A 68 0.63 36.38 -19.17
N ILE A 69 -0.33 37.24 -19.52
CA ILE A 69 -0.71 37.53 -20.91
C ILE A 69 0.47 38.15 -21.66
N TRP A 70 1.14 39.12 -21.05
CA TRP A 70 2.29 39.80 -21.64
C TRP A 70 3.44 38.83 -21.97
N LYS A 71 3.80 37.93 -21.04
CA LYS A 71 4.82 36.90 -21.29
C LYS A 71 4.44 35.97 -22.44
N ALA A 72 3.16 35.58 -22.52
CA ALA A 72 2.67 34.76 -23.62
C ALA A 72 2.71 35.52 -24.96
N ALA A 73 2.40 36.82 -24.95
CA ALA A 73 2.47 37.68 -26.13
C ALA A 73 3.92 37.85 -26.62
N GLN A 74 4.87 38.08 -25.70
CA GLN A 74 6.29 38.17 -26.03
C GLN A 74 6.83 36.87 -26.66
N ALA A 75 6.41 35.71 -26.16
CA ALA A 75 6.82 34.40 -26.70
C ALA A 75 6.40 34.18 -28.16
N VAL A 76 5.46 34.97 -28.68
CA VAL A 76 5.00 34.94 -30.08
C VAL A 76 5.35 36.22 -30.86
N GLY A 77 6.23 37.07 -30.31
CA GLY A 77 6.73 38.28 -30.96
C GLY A 77 5.89 39.55 -30.73
N GLY A 78 4.96 39.54 -29.76
CA GLY A 78 4.17 40.71 -29.38
C GLY A 78 4.99 41.76 -28.61
N THR A 79 4.80 43.03 -28.96
CA THR A 79 5.49 44.18 -28.37
C THR A 79 4.57 45.16 -27.63
N ASP A 80 3.26 44.97 -27.74
CA ASP A 80 2.26 45.85 -27.14
C ASP A 80 1.87 45.40 -25.72
N LYS A 81 2.48 46.07 -24.73
CA LYS A 81 2.20 45.83 -23.31
C LYS A 81 0.85 46.40 -22.88
N GLU A 82 0.38 47.48 -23.51
CA GLU A 82 -0.92 48.08 -23.19
C GLU A 82 -2.06 47.17 -23.61
N MET A 83 -1.92 46.48 -24.74
CA MET A 83 -2.88 45.46 -25.17
C MET A 83 -3.02 44.32 -24.16
N SER A 84 -1.92 43.90 -23.52
CA SER A 84 -1.97 42.87 -22.47
C SER A 84 -2.73 43.34 -21.22
N LYS A 85 -2.64 44.64 -20.89
CA LYS A 85 -3.40 45.26 -19.80
C LYS A 85 -4.89 45.34 -20.16
N ALA A 86 -5.22 45.80 -21.37
CA ALA A 86 -6.60 45.86 -21.87
C ALA A 86 -7.27 44.47 -21.91
N LEU A 87 -6.53 43.42 -22.30
CA LEU A 87 -7.01 42.04 -22.23
C LEU A 87 -7.21 41.57 -20.79
N SER A 88 -6.35 41.99 -19.86
CA SER A 88 -6.53 41.69 -18.44
C SER A 88 -7.78 42.35 -17.86
N ASP A 89 -8.13 43.57 -18.28
CA ASP A 89 -9.37 44.24 -17.87
C ASP A 89 -10.60 43.44 -18.33
N LYS A 90 -10.57 42.90 -19.56
CA LYS A 90 -11.61 42.01 -20.09
C LYS A 90 -11.71 40.70 -19.31
N VAL A 91 -10.58 40.13 -18.87
CA VAL A 91 -10.55 38.96 -17.98
C VAL A 91 -11.18 39.28 -16.63
N VAL A 92 -10.85 40.42 -16.02
CA VAL A 92 -11.46 40.83 -14.73
C VAL A 92 -12.97 41.00 -14.89
N ALA A 93 -13.43 41.69 -15.95
CA ALA A 93 -14.85 41.84 -16.20
C ALA A 93 -15.58 40.49 -16.35
N ALA A 94 -14.99 39.53 -17.07
CA ALA A 94 -15.53 38.18 -17.21
C ALA A 94 -15.52 37.38 -15.90
N LEU A 95 -14.51 37.58 -15.06
CA LEU A 95 -14.45 36.97 -13.73
C LEU A 95 -15.49 37.58 -12.79
N GLU A 96 -15.67 38.90 -12.80
CA GLU A 96 -16.65 39.61 -11.96
C GLU A 96 -18.08 39.23 -12.36
N ASP A 97 -18.34 39.06 -13.66
CA ASP A 97 -19.64 38.60 -14.16
C ASP A 97 -19.95 37.17 -13.70
N ARG A 98 -18.95 36.27 -13.75
CA ARG A 98 -19.14 34.84 -13.44
C ARG A 98 -19.09 34.52 -11.95
N PHE A 99 -18.28 35.24 -11.18
CA PHE A 99 -17.96 34.90 -9.78
C PHE A 99 -18.29 36.02 -8.78
N GLY A 100 -18.58 37.23 -9.26
CA GLY A 100 -18.82 38.42 -8.43
C GLY A 100 -19.85 38.16 -7.33
N GLY A 101 -19.43 38.39 -6.07
CA GLY A 101 -20.28 38.33 -4.89
C GLY A 101 -20.79 36.94 -4.47
N THR A 102 -20.47 35.87 -5.21
CA THR A 102 -21.13 34.56 -5.01
C THR A 102 -20.15 33.41 -4.73
N THR A 103 -19.02 33.35 -5.44
CA THR A 103 -18.02 32.26 -5.27
C THR A 103 -16.59 32.75 -5.49
N ILE A 104 -15.63 32.17 -4.76
CA ILE A 104 -14.20 32.51 -4.90
C ILE A 104 -13.59 31.67 -6.04
N PRO A 105 -13.05 32.27 -7.11
CA PRO A 105 -12.50 31.50 -8.21
C PRO A 105 -11.20 30.77 -7.82
N THR A 106 -10.98 29.60 -8.42
CA THR A 106 -9.70 28.88 -8.35
C THR A 106 -8.73 29.42 -9.40
N VAL A 107 -7.45 29.09 -9.22
CA VAL A 107 -6.41 29.44 -10.22
C VAL A 107 -6.75 28.88 -11.61
N GLU A 108 -7.30 27.66 -11.71
CA GLU A 108 -7.63 27.06 -13.01
C GLU A 108 -8.80 27.77 -13.70
N GLN A 109 -9.85 28.12 -12.94
CA GLN A 109 -10.98 28.86 -13.46
C GLN A 109 -10.57 30.24 -14.01
N ILE A 110 -9.59 30.90 -13.36
CA ILE A 110 -9.02 32.14 -13.88
C ILE A 110 -8.28 31.88 -15.19
N GLN A 111 -7.43 30.85 -15.24
CA GLN A 111 -6.65 30.50 -16.43
C GLN A 111 -7.54 30.16 -17.64
N ASP A 112 -8.64 29.44 -17.44
CA ASP A 112 -9.60 29.11 -18.50
C ASP A 112 -10.30 30.36 -19.06
N ILE A 113 -10.57 31.36 -18.20
CA ILE A 113 -11.13 32.64 -18.64
C ILE A 113 -10.09 33.45 -19.40
N VAL A 114 -8.80 33.43 -18.99
CA VAL A 114 -7.73 34.06 -19.77
C VAL A 114 -7.66 33.46 -21.17
N GLU A 115 -7.68 32.14 -21.27
CA GLU A 115 -7.68 31.43 -22.55
C GLU A 115 -8.85 31.85 -23.44
N LYS A 116 -10.07 31.83 -22.89
CA LYS A 116 -11.27 32.25 -23.60
C LYS A 116 -11.18 33.69 -24.09
N VAL A 117 -10.78 34.64 -23.24
CA VAL A 117 -10.67 36.05 -23.59
C VAL A 117 -9.63 36.26 -24.69
N LEU A 118 -8.50 35.55 -24.67
CA LEU A 118 -7.50 35.64 -25.74
C LEU A 118 -8.04 35.12 -27.08
N VAL A 119 -8.81 34.04 -27.07
CA VAL A 119 -9.45 33.48 -28.28
C VAL A 119 -10.54 34.40 -28.82
N ASP A 120 -11.45 34.87 -27.96
CA ASP A 120 -12.58 35.73 -28.32
C ASP A 120 -12.13 37.08 -28.89
N ASN A 121 -10.92 37.53 -28.55
CA ASN A 121 -10.32 38.77 -29.05
C ASN A 121 -9.31 38.54 -30.20
N GLY A 122 -9.29 37.36 -30.82
CA GLY A 122 -8.50 37.07 -32.01
C GLY A 122 -7.01 36.83 -31.77
N HIS A 123 -6.56 36.72 -30.51
CA HIS A 123 -5.16 36.49 -30.15
C HIS A 123 -4.80 35.00 -30.09
N TYR A 124 -5.14 34.25 -31.15
CA TYR A 124 -4.96 32.79 -31.21
C TYR A 124 -3.52 32.33 -30.95
N LYS A 125 -2.52 33.04 -31.49
CA LYS A 125 -1.10 32.72 -31.29
C LYS A 125 -0.70 32.87 -29.81
N THR A 126 -1.13 33.97 -29.18
CA THR A 126 -0.90 34.24 -27.75
C THR A 126 -1.62 33.24 -26.86
N ALA A 127 -2.88 32.89 -27.19
CA ALA A 127 -3.65 31.86 -26.48
C ALA A 127 -2.92 30.51 -26.52
N LYS A 128 -2.45 30.08 -27.71
CA LYS A 128 -1.69 28.83 -27.85
C LYS A 128 -0.41 28.83 -27.02
N ALA A 129 0.35 29.93 -27.03
CA ALA A 129 1.56 30.07 -26.22
C ALA A 129 1.26 30.03 -24.71
N TYR A 130 0.17 30.68 -24.28
CA TYR A 130 -0.31 30.65 -22.90
C TYR A 130 -0.69 29.23 -22.44
N ILE A 131 -1.44 28.48 -23.26
CA ILE A 131 -1.83 27.09 -22.99
C ILE A 131 -0.60 26.19 -22.89
N LEU A 132 0.34 26.30 -23.83
CA LEU A 132 1.57 25.50 -23.83
C LEU A 132 2.44 25.80 -22.60
N TYR A 133 2.57 27.08 -22.22
CA TYR A 133 3.28 27.47 -21.01
C TYR A 133 2.62 26.91 -19.74
N ARG A 134 1.28 26.95 -19.65
CA ARG A 134 0.52 26.32 -18.56
C ARG A 134 0.83 24.83 -18.47
N LYS A 135 0.75 24.10 -19.59
CA LYS A 135 1.00 22.67 -19.68
C LYS A 135 2.45 22.31 -19.36
N GLN A 136 3.42 23.12 -19.78
CA GLN A 136 4.83 22.93 -19.42
C GLN A 136 5.06 23.12 -17.92
N HIS A 137 4.49 24.17 -17.33
CA HIS A 137 4.59 24.42 -15.89
C HIS A 137 3.81 23.41 -15.05
N GLU A 138 2.73 22.85 -15.57
CA GLU A 138 2.02 21.70 -14.99
C GLU A 138 2.95 20.49 -14.94
N LYS A 139 3.55 20.11 -16.07
CA LYS A 139 4.56 19.04 -16.13
C LYS A 139 5.75 19.26 -15.19
N ILE A 140 6.27 20.49 -15.08
CA ILE A 140 7.36 20.80 -14.15
C ILE A 140 6.91 20.62 -12.69
N ARG A 141 5.66 20.96 -12.36
CA ARG A 141 5.11 20.77 -11.01
C ARG A 141 4.85 19.30 -10.70
N GLU A 142 4.35 18.54 -11.67
CA GLU A 142 4.20 17.08 -11.58
C GLU A 142 5.57 16.44 -11.36
N ALA A 143 6.57 16.81 -12.17
CA ALA A 143 7.96 16.37 -12.01
C ALA A 143 8.55 16.74 -10.64
N ARG A 144 8.25 17.93 -10.11
CA ARG A 144 8.69 18.33 -8.77
C ARG A 144 8.00 17.55 -7.65
N THR A 145 6.77 17.08 -7.88
CA THR A 145 6.07 16.20 -6.93
C THR A 145 6.67 14.78 -6.95
N LEU A 146 7.20 14.36 -8.09
CA LEU A 146 7.94 13.11 -8.27
C LEU A 146 9.38 13.16 -7.72
N MET A 147 10.00 14.35 -7.66
CA MET A 147 11.35 14.53 -7.15
C MET A 147 11.41 14.29 -5.63
N VAL A 148 11.99 13.15 -5.25
CA VAL A 148 12.40 12.88 -3.87
C VAL A 148 13.62 13.74 -3.54
N ASP A 149 13.57 14.47 -2.43
CA ASP A 149 14.74 15.18 -1.91
C ASP A 149 15.76 14.15 -1.40
N VAL A 150 16.82 13.94 -2.17
CA VAL A 150 17.85 12.94 -1.92
C VAL A 150 18.61 13.24 -0.63
N ASN A 151 18.99 14.52 -0.42
CA ASN A 151 19.73 14.92 0.78
C ASN A 151 18.88 14.66 2.02
N ASN A 152 17.62 15.10 1.98
CA ASN A 152 16.72 14.90 3.11
C ASN A 152 16.46 13.41 3.37
N THR A 153 16.29 12.59 2.33
CA THR A 153 16.05 11.14 2.47
C THR A 153 17.23 10.41 3.11
N ILE A 154 18.45 10.75 2.72
CA ILE A 154 19.65 10.14 3.30
C ILE A 154 19.84 10.63 4.74
N SER A 155 19.73 11.93 4.99
CA SER A 155 19.86 12.51 6.33
C SER A 155 18.80 11.95 7.30
N GLU A 156 17.54 11.85 6.87
CA GLU A 156 16.44 11.29 7.68
C GLU A 156 16.74 9.86 8.16
N TYR A 157 17.33 9.03 7.29
CA TYR A 157 17.75 7.68 7.65
C TYR A 157 18.93 7.69 8.61
N LEU A 158 20.00 8.43 8.30
CA LEU A 158 21.21 8.51 9.11
C LEU A 158 20.93 9.04 10.53
N ASP A 159 20.06 10.05 10.63
CA ASP A 159 19.65 10.66 11.88
C ASP A 159 18.48 9.90 12.56
N GLN A 160 17.93 8.87 11.91
CA GLN A 160 16.77 8.08 12.35
C GLN A 160 15.55 8.93 12.73
N THR A 161 15.31 10.01 11.99
CA THR A 161 14.23 10.97 12.25
C THR A 161 12.92 10.65 11.53
N ASP A 162 12.96 9.89 10.43
CA ASP A 162 11.74 9.36 9.78
C ASP A 162 11.28 8.09 10.50
N TRP A 163 10.00 8.05 10.89
CA TRP A 163 9.38 6.88 11.50
C TRP A 163 9.46 5.63 10.60
N ARG A 164 9.53 5.81 9.27
CA ARG A 164 9.67 4.70 8.31
C ARG A 164 10.94 3.89 8.50
N VAL A 165 11.98 4.46 9.11
CA VAL A 165 13.19 3.73 9.49
C VAL A 165 12.89 2.59 10.49
N LYS A 166 11.77 2.70 11.23
CA LYS A 166 11.30 1.73 12.21
C LYS A 166 9.97 1.07 11.82
N GLU A 167 9.55 1.20 10.56
CA GLU A 167 8.30 0.59 10.08
C GLU A 167 8.38 -0.94 10.05
N ASN A 168 9.56 -1.48 9.73
CA ASN A 168 9.80 -2.91 9.63
C ASN A 168 10.68 -3.41 10.79
N SER A 169 10.11 -4.25 11.66
CA SER A 169 10.84 -4.85 12.78
C SER A 169 11.95 -5.83 12.36
N ASN A 170 11.89 -6.31 11.12
CA ASN A 170 12.90 -7.22 10.57
C ASN A 170 14.09 -6.47 9.97
N GLU A 171 14.07 -5.13 9.93
CA GLU A 171 15.16 -4.29 9.41
C GLU A 171 16.07 -3.78 10.51
N ALA A 172 17.38 -3.89 10.29
CA ALA A 172 18.40 -3.26 11.13
C ALA A 172 19.02 -2.05 10.42
N PHE A 173 19.43 -1.04 11.22
CA PHE A 173 20.17 0.10 10.73
C PHE A 173 21.49 -0.34 10.10
N SER A 174 21.63 -0.10 8.80
CA SER A 174 22.78 -0.54 8.01
C SER A 174 22.86 0.23 6.70
N PHE A 175 23.99 0.15 6.00
CA PHE A 175 24.11 0.72 4.65
C PHE A 175 23.07 0.13 3.68
N SER A 176 22.77 -1.15 3.83
CA SER A 176 21.76 -1.82 3.02
C SER A 176 20.34 -1.41 3.37
N GLY A 177 20.07 -1.17 4.66
CA GLY A 177 18.83 -0.53 5.10
C GLY A 177 18.68 0.89 4.52
N LEU A 178 19.76 1.67 4.41
CA LEU A 178 19.73 2.98 3.74
C LEU A 178 19.35 2.85 2.26
N LEU A 179 19.89 1.86 1.56
CA LEU A 179 19.57 1.58 0.15
C LEU A 179 18.11 1.18 -0.02
N LEU A 180 17.61 0.28 0.83
CA LEU A 180 16.20 -0.12 0.85
C LEU A 180 15.27 1.05 1.19
N HIS A 181 15.61 1.87 2.18
CA HIS A 181 14.84 3.05 2.57
C HIS A 181 14.75 4.06 1.42
N THR A 182 15.89 4.34 0.77
CA THR A 182 15.96 5.28 -0.35
C THR A 182 15.15 4.77 -1.55
N ALA A 183 15.36 3.52 -1.94
CA ALA A 183 14.60 2.88 -3.02
C ALA A 183 13.11 2.83 -2.68
N GLY A 184 12.75 2.46 -1.45
CA GLY A 184 11.38 2.35 -0.98
C GLY A 184 10.64 3.69 -1.01
N LYS A 185 11.30 4.80 -0.66
CA LYS A 185 10.72 6.14 -0.74
C LYS A 185 10.48 6.58 -2.19
N VAL A 186 11.43 6.30 -3.08
CA VAL A 186 11.28 6.55 -4.53
C VAL A 186 10.13 5.75 -5.11
N MET A 187 10.09 4.43 -4.85
CA MET A 187 9.04 3.55 -5.33
C MET A 187 7.68 3.91 -4.77
N SER A 188 7.59 4.27 -3.48
CA SER A 188 6.32 4.70 -2.87
C SER A 188 5.77 5.96 -3.52
N ASN A 189 6.65 6.92 -3.84
CA ASN A 189 6.24 8.16 -4.51
C ASN A 189 5.79 7.89 -5.95
N TYR A 190 6.51 7.04 -6.68
CA TYR A 190 6.11 6.59 -8.01
C TYR A 190 4.74 5.90 -7.96
N ASN A 191 4.56 4.94 -7.06
CA ASN A 191 3.32 4.19 -6.96
C ASN A 191 2.12 5.09 -6.65
N LEU A 192 2.23 6.06 -5.74
CA LEU A 192 1.13 6.96 -5.40
C LEU A 192 0.81 8.00 -6.48
N ASN A 193 1.73 8.33 -7.37
CA ASN A 193 1.52 9.39 -8.36
C ASN A 193 1.28 8.85 -9.77
N GLU A 194 1.84 7.69 -10.11
CA GLU A 194 1.81 7.13 -11.47
C GLU A 194 1.01 5.82 -11.56
N LEU A 195 1.02 4.99 -10.51
CA LEU A 195 0.38 3.66 -10.56
C LEU A 195 -1.06 3.69 -10.04
N TYR A 196 -1.28 4.27 -8.86
CA TYR A 196 -2.59 4.29 -8.22
C TYR A 196 -3.46 5.46 -8.71
N PRO A 197 -4.78 5.24 -8.88
CA PRO A 197 -5.74 6.33 -9.07
C PRO A 197 -5.60 7.41 -7.99
N VAL A 198 -5.82 8.66 -8.39
CA VAL A 198 -5.65 9.83 -7.52
C VAL A 198 -6.50 9.71 -6.25
N GLU A 199 -7.70 9.15 -6.37
CA GLU A 199 -8.63 8.93 -5.26
C GLU A 199 -8.04 8.00 -4.20
N LEU A 200 -7.46 6.87 -4.61
CA LEU A 200 -6.82 5.89 -3.71
C LEU A 200 -5.54 6.46 -3.10
N ALA A 201 -4.72 7.13 -3.91
CA ALA A 201 -3.52 7.79 -3.42
C ALA A 201 -3.85 8.86 -2.37
N GLN A 202 -4.92 9.64 -2.57
CA GLN A 202 -5.40 10.61 -1.59
C GLN A 202 -6.01 9.94 -0.36
N ALA A 203 -6.73 8.84 -0.52
CA ALA A 203 -7.27 8.08 0.61
C ALA A 203 -6.15 7.54 1.50
N HIS A 204 -5.06 7.01 0.90
CA HIS A 204 -3.85 6.60 1.60
C HIS A 204 -3.17 7.78 2.30
N LYS A 205 -2.84 8.85 1.55
CA LYS A 205 -2.16 10.04 2.08
C LYS A 205 -2.92 10.70 3.23
N LYS A 206 -4.26 10.66 3.17
CA LYS A 206 -5.11 11.18 4.24
C LYS A 206 -5.21 10.20 5.40
N GLY A 207 -5.06 8.89 5.20
CA GLY A 207 -5.15 7.86 6.24
C GLY A 207 -6.54 7.21 6.38
N TYR A 208 -7.36 7.25 5.33
CA TYR A 208 -8.62 6.50 5.24
C TYR A 208 -8.40 5.02 4.96
N ILE A 209 -7.39 4.75 4.15
CA ILE A 209 -6.88 3.42 3.87
C ILE A 209 -5.38 3.41 4.12
N HIS A 210 -4.81 2.23 4.29
CA HIS A 210 -3.39 1.98 4.30
C HIS A 210 -3.09 0.93 3.23
N ILE A 211 -2.23 1.29 2.29
CA ILE A 211 -1.75 0.40 1.24
C ILE A 211 -0.46 -0.17 1.79
N HIS A 212 -0.46 -1.46 2.12
CA HIS A 212 0.70 -2.14 2.68
C HIS A 212 1.78 -2.29 1.63
N ASP A 213 3.04 -2.30 2.06
CA ASP A 213 4.22 -2.48 1.22
C ASP A 213 4.20 -1.56 -0.01
N LEU A 214 3.86 -0.29 0.21
CA LEU A 214 3.71 0.69 -0.85
C LEU A 214 4.98 0.85 -1.69
N SER A 215 6.16 0.53 -1.15
CA SER A 215 7.44 0.48 -1.87
C SER A 215 7.54 -0.66 -2.88
N HIS A 216 6.68 -1.68 -2.80
CA HIS A 216 6.71 -2.91 -3.60
C HIS A 216 5.47 -3.04 -4.52
N GLY A 217 4.75 -1.95 -4.81
CA GLY A 217 3.48 -1.99 -5.54
C GLY A 217 3.48 -2.56 -6.97
N VAL A 218 4.65 -2.95 -7.51
CA VAL A 218 4.79 -3.56 -8.85
C VAL A 218 5.12 -5.05 -8.80
N ILE A 219 5.26 -5.63 -7.60
CA ILE A 219 5.52 -7.06 -7.39
C ILE A 219 4.44 -7.68 -6.49
N GLY A 220 4.42 -9.01 -6.37
CA GLY A 220 3.46 -9.70 -5.51
C GLY A 220 3.72 -9.44 -4.02
N TYR A 221 2.67 -9.58 -3.20
CA TYR A 221 2.82 -9.45 -1.75
C TYR A 221 3.46 -10.71 -1.17
N CYS A 222 2.80 -11.85 -1.24
CA CYS A 222 3.29 -13.07 -0.61
C CYS A 222 2.90 -14.31 -1.39
N ALA A 223 3.62 -15.41 -1.21
CA ALA A 223 3.33 -16.67 -1.88
C ALA A 223 3.77 -17.88 -1.06
N GLY A 224 2.94 -18.93 -1.04
CA GLY A 224 3.34 -20.27 -0.66
C GLY A 224 3.65 -21.08 -1.90
N TRP A 225 4.80 -21.75 -1.92
CA TRP A 225 5.34 -22.44 -3.08
C TRP A 225 5.25 -23.96 -2.92
N SER A 226 5.07 -24.66 -4.03
CA SER A 226 5.10 -26.12 -3.99
C SER A 226 6.53 -26.63 -3.85
N LEU A 227 6.87 -27.16 -2.67
CA LEU A 227 8.14 -27.87 -2.47
C LEU A 227 8.22 -29.10 -3.38
N LYS A 228 7.11 -29.79 -3.65
CA LYS A 228 7.04 -30.91 -4.59
C LYS A 228 7.51 -30.52 -5.99
N ASN A 229 7.12 -29.34 -6.51
CA ASN A 229 7.62 -28.84 -7.79
C ASN A 229 9.14 -28.63 -7.77
N LEU A 230 9.69 -28.08 -6.68
CA LEU A 230 11.14 -27.96 -6.50
C LEU A 230 11.83 -29.35 -6.52
N LEU A 231 11.22 -30.37 -5.91
CA LEU A 231 11.74 -31.75 -5.91
C LEU A 231 11.67 -32.43 -7.29
N ILE A 232 10.73 -32.05 -8.16
CA ILE A 232 10.54 -32.67 -9.47
C ILE A 232 11.34 -31.94 -10.57
N TRP A 233 11.36 -30.61 -10.55
CA TRP A 233 11.95 -29.80 -11.60
C TRP A 233 13.33 -29.25 -11.25
N GLY A 234 13.68 -29.19 -9.96
CA GLY A 234 14.86 -28.51 -9.48
C GLY A 234 14.65 -26.99 -9.42
N PHE A 235 15.75 -26.26 -9.23
CA PHE A 235 15.72 -24.80 -9.06
C PHE A 235 16.31 -24.10 -10.28
N GLY A 236 15.55 -23.20 -10.91
CA GLY A 236 16.00 -22.51 -12.10
C GLY A 236 14.86 -21.82 -12.86
N GLY A 237 15.04 -21.63 -14.16
CA GLY A 237 14.03 -21.06 -15.06
C GLY A 237 14.32 -19.62 -15.51
N VAL A 238 15.40 -18.99 -15.02
CA VAL A 238 15.79 -17.65 -15.45
C VAL A 238 16.71 -17.73 -16.68
N PRO A 239 16.38 -17.07 -17.81
CA PRO A 239 17.23 -17.07 -18.99
C PRO A 239 18.66 -16.61 -18.68
N ASN A 240 19.64 -17.31 -19.25
CA ASN A 240 21.08 -17.04 -19.06
C ASN A 240 21.58 -17.15 -17.61
N LYS A 241 20.86 -17.85 -16.73
CA LYS A 241 21.31 -18.19 -15.37
C LYS A 241 21.49 -19.70 -15.23
N VAL A 242 22.22 -20.10 -14.18
CA VAL A 242 22.46 -21.51 -13.86
C VAL A 242 21.16 -22.16 -13.42
N ASN A 243 20.89 -23.36 -13.93
CA ASN A 243 19.78 -24.21 -13.50
C ASN A 243 20.30 -25.40 -12.69
N CYS A 244 19.67 -25.68 -11.57
CA CYS A 244 19.91 -26.84 -10.72
C CYS A 244 18.94 -27.96 -11.10
N LYS A 245 19.48 -29.17 -11.29
CA LYS A 245 18.65 -30.38 -11.40
C LYS A 245 17.98 -30.70 -10.05
N PRO A 246 16.91 -31.51 -10.04
CA PRO A 246 16.31 -32.06 -8.83
C PRO A 246 17.35 -32.62 -7.85
N ALA A 247 17.22 -32.23 -6.57
CA ALA A 247 18.09 -32.69 -5.51
C ALA A 247 17.97 -34.21 -5.29
N LYS A 248 19.11 -34.88 -5.05
CA LYS A 248 19.17 -36.33 -4.75
C LYS A 248 19.42 -36.65 -3.28
N HIS A 249 19.89 -35.68 -2.50
CA HIS A 249 20.27 -35.84 -1.10
C HIS A 249 19.66 -34.73 -0.26
N LEU A 250 19.40 -35.01 1.03
CA LEU A 250 18.77 -34.07 1.98
C LEU A 250 19.51 -32.72 2.03
N SER A 251 20.84 -32.74 2.07
CA SER A 251 21.66 -31.52 2.11
C SER A 251 21.49 -30.64 0.87
N THR A 252 21.31 -31.25 -0.29
CA THR A 252 21.12 -30.52 -1.54
C THR A 252 19.74 -29.87 -1.59
N VAL A 253 18.69 -30.57 -1.17
CA VAL A 253 17.34 -29.97 -1.15
C VAL A 253 17.24 -28.87 -0.09
N VAL A 254 17.82 -29.04 1.10
CA VAL A 254 17.89 -27.97 2.10
C VAL A 254 18.58 -26.74 1.54
N HIS A 255 19.72 -26.92 0.86
CA HIS A 255 20.41 -25.80 0.21
C HIS A 255 19.57 -25.15 -0.89
N GLN A 256 18.86 -25.94 -1.71
CA GLN A 256 17.95 -25.41 -2.73
C GLN A 256 16.79 -24.63 -2.10
N MET A 257 16.19 -25.11 -1.00
CA MET A 257 15.12 -24.40 -0.28
C MET A 257 15.57 -23.03 0.23
N VAL A 258 16.76 -22.97 0.86
CA VAL A 258 17.34 -21.71 1.36
C VAL A 258 17.54 -20.72 0.21
N ASN A 259 18.15 -21.16 -0.89
CA ASN A 259 18.37 -20.28 -2.05
C ASN A 259 17.06 -19.88 -2.73
N TYR A 260 16.08 -20.79 -2.80
CA TYR A 260 14.77 -20.52 -3.38
C TYR A 260 14.06 -19.38 -2.64
N ILE A 261 13.97 -19.50 -1.31
CA ILE A 261 13.39 -18.45 -0.45
C ILE A 261 14.21 -17.15 -0.57
N GLY A 262 15.55 -17.25 -0.52
CA GLY A 262 16.43 -16.10 -0.60
C GLY A 262 16.32 -15.32 -1.91
N CYS A 263 16.19 -16.01 -3.05
CA CYS A 263 15.99 -15.37 -4.36
C CYS A 263 14.63 -14.70 -4.46
N LEU A 264 13.56 -15.39 -4.06
CA LEU A 264 12.20 -14.87 -4.18
C LEU A 264 11.88 -13.76 -3.21
N GLN A 265 12.65 -13.63 -2.13
CA GLN A 265 12.52 -12.49 -1.23
C GLN A 265 12.73 -11.14 -1.93
N MET A 266 13.37 -11.07 -3.10
CA MET A 266 13.47 -9.82 -3.87
C MET A 266 12.35 -9.65 -4.91
N GLU A 267 11.58 -10.70 -5.17
CA GLU A 267 10.50 -10.73 -6.16
C GLU A 267 9.11 -10.64 -5.51
N PHE A 268 9.06 -10.66 -4.18
CA PHE A 268 7.86 -10.52 -3.37
C PHE A 268 8.13 -9.64 -2.14
N ALA A 269 7.11 -8.89 -1.72
CA ALA A 269 7.24 -7.96 -0.59
C ALA A 269 7.31 -8.67 0.78
N GLY A 270 6.49 -9.71 0.94
CA GLY A 270 6.21 -10.44 2.18
C GLY A 270 6.64 -11.90 2.15
N ALA A 271 5.99 -12.72 2.98
CA ALA A 271 6.51 -14.05 3.31
C ALA A 271 6.47 -15.05 2.14
N GLN A 272 7.51 -15.87 2.09
CA GLN A 272 7.65 -17.00 1.18
C GLN A 272 7.51 -18.30 1.98
N ALA A 273 6.62 -19.18 1.57
CA ALA A 273 6.31 -20.39 2.35
C ALA A 273 6.55 -21.69 1.59
N PHE A 274 6.91 -22.74 2.32
CA PHE A 274 6.81 -24.13 1.87
C PHE A 274 5.88 -24.90 2.80
N SER A 275 5.13 -25.84 2.24
CA SER A 275 4.24 -26.71 3.01
C SER A 275 4.66 -28.17 2.91
N SER A 276 4.16 -28.98 3.85
CA SER A 276 4.44 -30.42 3.92
C SER A 276 5.95 -30.70 3.97
N VAL A 277 6.70 -29.88 4.71
CA VAL A 277 8.17 -29.94 4.70
C VAL A 277 8.69 -31.24 5.30
N ASP A 278 8.12 -31.71 6.41
CA ASP A 278 8.44 -33.01 6.98
C ASP A 278 8.10 -34.15 6.02
N THR A 279 6.89 -34.19 5.47
CA THR A 279 6.47 -35.24 4.54
C THR A 279 7.33 -35.28 3.27
N LEU A 280 7.62 -34.13 2.68
CA LEU A 280 8.34 -34.06 1.40
C LEU A 280 9.85 -34.25 1.54
N LEU A 281 10.43 -33.96 2.71
CA LEU A 281 11.86 -34.21 2.98
C LEU A 281 12.15 -35.61 3.54
N ALA A 282 11.17 -36.26 4.18
CA ALA A 282 11.32 -37.58 4.78
C ALA A 282 11.87 -38.67 3.84
N PRO A 283 11.49 -38.74 2.54
CA PRO A 283 12.05 -39.71 1.61
C PRO A 283 13.57 -39.65 1.46
N PHE A 284 14.18 -38.46 1.53
CA PHE A 284 15.64 -38.31 1.43
C PHE A 284 16.38 -38.98 2.58
N ILE A 285 15.79 -38.96 3.77
CA ILE A 285 16.33 -39.62 4.97
C ILE A 285 16.30 -41.13 4.78
N ARG A 286 15.19 -41.66 4.25
CA ARG A 286 15.02 -43.08 4.01
C ARG A 286 15.97 -43.59 2.92
N THR A 287 16.02 -42.91 1.78
CA THR A 287 16.85 -43.30 0.63
C THR A 287 18.33 -43.32 0.97
N ASP A 288 18.82 -42.32 1.71
CA ASP A 288 20.23 -42.25 2.10
C ASP A 288 20.53 -42.96 3.43
N ASN A 289 19.51 -43.54 4.08
CA ASN A 289 19.58 -44.16 5.41
C ASN A 289 20.30 -43.27 6.45
N LEU A 290 19.86 -42.01 6.54
CA LEU A 290 20.54 -41.00 7.36
C LEU A 290 20.36 -41.27 8.86
N THR A 291 21.44 -41.02 9.60
CA THR A 291 21.40 -41.02 11.07
C THR A 291 20.73 -39.75 11.61
N TYR A 292 20.21 -39.82 12.83
CA TYR A 292 19.64 -38.64 13.51
C TYR A 292 20.59 -37.44 13.53
N LYS A 293 21.88 -37.68 13.79
CA LYS A 293 22.91 -36.62 13.80
C LYS A 293 23.01 -35.91 12.45
N GLN A 294 22.93 -36.65 11.35
CA GLN A 294 22.95 -36.06 10.00
C GLN A 294 21.67 -35.27 9.73
N VAL A 295 20.50 -35.77 10.14
CA VAL A 295 19.23 -35.05 9.98
C VAL A 295 19.23 -33.75 10.78
N LYS A 296 19.65 -33.80 12.06
CA LYS A 296 19.79 -32.61 12.91
C LYS A 296 20.77 -31.59 12.33
N GLN A 297 21.89 -32.03 11.76
CA GLN A 297 22.82 -31.12 11.10
C GLN A 297 22.19 -30.39 9.89
N ASN A 298 21.36 -31.08 9.11
CA ASN A 298 20.65 -30.47 7.97
C ASN A 298 19.55 -29.50 8.43
N MET A 299 18.81 -29.83 9.49
CA MET A 299 17.81 -28.91 10.07
C MET A 299 18.48 -27.69 10.69
N GLN A 300 19.62 -27.86 11.37
CA GLN A 300 20.44 -26.76 11.84
C GLN A 300 20.88 -25.87 10.68
N GLN A 301 21.37 -26.45 9.59
CA GLN A 301 21.74 -25.68 8.39
C GLN A 301 20.56 -24.87 7.86
N LEU A 302 19.37 -25.46 7.77
CA LEU A 302 18.15 -24.78 7.31
C LEU A 302 17.80 -23.58 8.20
N VAL A 303 17.68 -23.81 9.52
CA VAL A 303 17.30 -22.78 10.50
C VAL A 303 18.30 -21.64 10.50
N PHE A 304 19.59 -21.94 10.67
CA PHE A 304 20.62 -20.90 10.74
C PHE A 304 20.70 -20.12 9.42
N SER A 305 20.62 -20.78 8.26
CA SER A 305 20.71 -20.07 6.98
C SER A 305 19.53 -19.12 6.73
N LEU A 306 18.34 -19.41 7.28
CA LEU A 306 17.17 -18.53 7.20
C LEU A 306 17.15 -17.43 8.27
N ASN A 307 18.04 -17.49 9.27
CA ASN A 307 18.27 -16.42 10.25
C ASN A 307 19.63 -15.74 10.06
N ILE A 308 20.20 -15.81 8.85
CA ILE A 308 21.30 -14.93 8.43
C ILE A 308 20.71 -13.86 7.51
N PRO A 309 20.95 -12.56 7.75
CA PRO A 309 20.39 -11.50 6.92
C PRO A 309 20.89 -11.61 5.47
N SER A 310 20.01 -11.96 4.54
CA SER A 310 20.34 -12.19 3.13
C SER A 310 20.07 -10.98 2.23
N ARG A 311 19.07 -10.13 2.57
CA ARG A 311 18.74 -8.88 1.84
C ARG A 311 19.83 -7.84 2.04
N TRP A 312 20.92 -7.97 1.28
CA TRP A 312 22.15 -7.16 1.40
C TRP A 312 22.60 -6.96 2.87
N GLY A 313 22.27 -7.86 3.80
CA GLY A 313 22.63 -7.72 5.23
C GLY A 313 21.66 -6.91 6.12
N SER A 314 20.46 -6.54 5.64
CA SER A 314 19.52 -5.69 6.37
C SER A 314 18.27 -6.39 6.91
N GLN A 315 17.80 -7.47 6.25
CA GLN A 315 16.65 -8.25 6.69
C GLN A 315 16.88 -9.74 6.53
N TYR A 316 16.26 -10.52 7.42
CA TYR A 316 16.13 -11.96 7.30
C TYR A 316 15.09 -12.34 6.23
N PRO A 317 15.25 -13.49 5.55
CA PRO A 317 14.21 -14.08 4.74
C PRO A 317 12.93 -14.34 5.52
N PHE A 318 11.89 -13.53 5.22
CA PHE A 318 10.56 -13.78 5.77
C PHE A 318 10.04 -15.10 5.20
N SER A 319 10.16 -16.15 6.02
CA SER A 319 9.89 -17.51 5.63
C SER A 319 8.92 -18.20 6.59
N ASN A 320 8.05 -19.04 6.05
CA ASN A 320 7.15 -19.89 6.81
C ASN A 320 7.29 -21.34 6.31
N ILE A 321 7.31 -22.30 7.22
CA ILE A 321 7.26 -23.70 6.85
C ILE A 321 6.15 -24.42 7.61
N THR A 322 5.41 -25.26 6.90
CA THR A 322 4.33 -26.05 7.47
C THR A 322 4.75 -27.52 7.60
N PHE A 323 4.44 -28.09 8.75
CA PHE A 323 4.68 -29.48 9.10
C PHE A 323 3.35 -30.21 9.25
N ASP A 324 3.22 -31.34 8.55
CA ASP A 324 2.00 -32.15 8.56
C ASP A 324 1.87 -32.98 9.84
N TRP A 325 2.99 -33.27 10.52
CA TRP A 325 3.11 -34.11 11.72
C TRP A 325 2.82 -35.59 11.49
N VAL A 326 1.69 -35.90 10.86
CA VAL A 326 1.33 -37.23 10.38
C VAL A 326 1.25 -37.22 8.87
N VAL A 327 1.65 -38.32 8.21
CA VAL A 327 1.55 -38.42 6.74
C VAL A 327 0.11 -38.08 6.29
N PRO A 328 -0.08 -37.07 5.43
CA PRO A 328 -1.40 -36.70 4.95
C PRO A 328 -2.07 -37.84 4.18
N GLU A 329 -3.36 -38.06 4.43
CA GLU A 329 -4.10 -39.20 3.84
C GLU A 329 -4.14 -39.17 2.30
N ASP A 330 -4.13 -37.98 1.68
CA ASP A 330 -4.07 -37.83 0.22
C ASP A 330 -2.68 -38.09 -0.36
N MET A 331 -1.61 -37.99 0.43
CA MET A 331 -0.23 -38.29 -0.01
C MET A 331 0.22 -39.70 0.35
N LYS A 332 -0.47 -40.36 1.28
CA LYS A 332 -0.09 -41.65 1.87
C LYS A 332 0.24 -42.73 0.84
N ASP A 333 -0.60 -42.88 -0.18
CA ASP A 333 -0.43 -43.91 -1.22
C ASP A 333 0.41 -43.41 -2.42
N GLU A 334 0.80 -42.13 -2.45
CA GLU A 334 1.63 -41.59 -3.51
C GLU A 334 3.07 -42.08 -3.39
N LYS A 335 3.69 -42.41 -4.53
CA LYS A 335 5.12 -42.73 -4.57
C LYS A 335 5.95 -41.53 -4.12
N ALA A 336 6.86 -41.79 -3.18
CA ALA A 336 7.79 -40.78 -2.70
C ALA A 336 8.72 -40.31 -3.83
N ILE A 337 9.20 -39.06 -3.77
CA ILE A 337 10.02 -38.47 -4.83
C ILE A 337 11.40 -38.10 -4.28
N VAL A 338 12.46 -38.60 -4.92
CA VAL A 338 13.86 -38.24 -4.68
C VAL A 338 14.58 -38.11 -6.02
N GLY A 339 15.39 -37.06 -6.21
CA GLY A 339 16.11 -36.86 -7.47
C GLY A 339 15.19 -36.60 -8.68
N GLY A 340 13.98 -36.09 -8.45
CA GLY A 340 12.95 -35.91 -9.47
C GLY A 340 12.33 -37.22 -9.98
N LYS A 341 12.50 -38.32 -9.24
CA LYS A 341 12.01 -39.64 -9.64
C LYS A 341 11.16 -40.29 -8.53
N PRO A 342 10.08 -40.99 -8.90
CA PRO A 342 9.35 -41.85 -7.97
C PRO A 342 10.27 -42.94 -7.38
N GLN A 343 10.09 -43.23 -6.10
CA GLN A 343 10.77 -44.32 -5.39
C GLN A 343 9.92 -45.59 -5.39
N ASP A 344 10.48 -46.70 -4.91
CA ASP A 344 9.77 -47.97 -4.74
C ASP A 344 8.82 -47.97 -3.53
N PHE A 345 9.00 -47.05 -2.57
CA PHE A 345 8.12 -46.79 -1.43
C PHE A 345 7.21 -45.56 -1.61
N THR A 346 6.23 -45.44 -0.72
CA THR A 346 5.24 -44.34 -0.67
C THR A 346 5.54 -43.34 0.43
N TYR A 347 4.91 -42.16 0.42
CA TYR A 347 5.03 -41.24 1.57
C TYR A 347 4.44 -41.85 2.86
N GLY A 348 3.45 -42.75 2.76
CA GLY A 348 2.91 -43.50 3.90
C GLY A 348 3.96 -44.33 4.66
N ASP A 349 5.03 -44.73 3.98
CA ASP A 349 6.11 -45.51 4.57
C ASP A 349 7.08 -44.65 5.42
N CYS A 350 6.99 -43.32 5.33
CA CYS A 350 8.00 -42.36 5.81
C CYS A 350 7.71 -41.69 7.17
N GLN A 351 6.72 -42.15 7.94
CA GLN A 351 6.36 -41.51 9.22
C GLN A 351 7.56 -41.43 10.20
N LYS A 352 8.39 -42.47 10.27
CA LYS A 352 9.57 -42.50 11.15
C LYS A 352 10.57 -41.40 10.79
N GLU A 353 10.76 -41.14 9.49
CA GLU A 353 11.63 -40.09 8.99
C GLU A 353 11.03 -38.69 9.20
N MET A 354 9.70 -38.55 9.09
CA MET A 354 9.00 -37.32 9.49
C MET A 354 9.19 -37.01 10.97
N ASP A 355 9.04 -38.01 11.85
CA ASP A 355 9.27 -37.86 13.29
C ASP A 355 10.71 -37.43 13.58
N MET A 356 11.68 -37.93 12.79
CA MET A 356 13.09 -37.56 12.90
C MET A 356 13.34 -36.10 12.52
N ILE A 357 12.70 -35.61 11.44
CA ILE A 357 12.75 -34.21 11.02
C ILE A 357 12.15 -33.32 12.11
N ASN A 358 10.94 -33.66 12.58
CA ASN A 358 10.23 -32.87 13.58
C ASN A 358 11.04 -32.76 14.89
N ARG A 359 11.59 -33.87 15.38
CA ARG A 359 12.47 -33.86 16.56
C ARG A 359 13.69 -32.96 16.33
N ALA A 360 14.39 -33.17 15.23
CA ALA A 360 15.60 -32.42 14.90
C ALA A 360 15.35 -30.91 14.79
N PHE A 361 14.27 -30.52 14.12
CA PHE A 361 13.88 -29.13 13.94
C PHE A 361 13.50 -28.48 15.27
N LEU A 362 12.65 -29.14 16.08
CA LEU A 362 12.23 -28.63 17.39
C LEU A 362 13.41 -28.48 18.36
N GLU A 363 14.33 -29.44 18.40
CA GLU A 363 15.53 -29.35 19.24
C GLU A 363 16.41 -28.16 18.83
N VAL A 364 16.64 -27.94 17.53
CA VAL A 364 17.41 -26.78 17.04
C VAL A 364 16.74 -25.46 17.43
N MET A 365 15.42 -25.37 17.30
CA MET A 365 14.66 -24.17 17.69
C MET A 365 14.70 -23.92 19.21
N LEU A 366 14.70 -24.98 20.02
CA LEU A 366 14.76 -24.91 21.49
C LEU A 366 16.15 -24.51 22.01
N GLU A 367 17.21 -25.01 21.36
CA GLU A 367 18.61 -24.70 21.65
C GLU A 367 18.90 -23.21 21.46
N GLY A 368 18.30 -22.60 20.43
CA GLY A 368 18.48 -21.19 20.13
C GLY A 368 19.81 -20.88 19.44
N ASP A 369 20.10 -19.59 19.25
CA ASP A 369 21.38 -19.13 18.71
C ASP A 369 22.54 -19.29 19.70
N ALA A 370 23.73 -18.78 19.34
CA ALA A 370 24.92 -18.89 20.18
C ALA A 370 24.77 -18.21 21.57
N ASP A 371 23.84 -17.25 21.69
CA ASP A 371 23.53 -16.53 22.92
C ASP A 371 22.27 -17.08 23.61
N GLY A 372 21.67 -18.16 23.07
CA GLY A 372 20.41 -18.76 23.55
C GLY A 372 19.16 -18.01 23.11
N GLY A 373 19.28 -17.06 22.17
CA GLY A 373 18.20 -16.31 21.56
C GLY A 373 17.30 -17.17 20.67
N VAL A 374 16.04 -16.76 20.53
CA VAL A 374 15.06 -17.46 19.69
C VAL A 374 15.30 -17.18 18.20
N PHE A 375 15.19 -18.20 17.37
CA PHE A 375 15.11 -18.02 15.92
C PHE A 375 13.74 -17.48 15.51
N THR A 376 13.73 -16.38 14.76
CA THR A 376 12.48 -15.80 14.24
C THR A 376 11.98 -16.57 13.02
N PHE A 377 12.91 -17.10 12.22
CA PHE A 377 12.62 -17.79 10.96
C PHE A 377 13.16 -19.23 10.93
N PRO A 378 12.71 -20.07 10.00
CA PRO A 378 11.39 -19.94 9.39
C PRO A 378 10.31 -20.03 10.47
N ILE A 379 9.21 -19.30 10.29
CA ILE A 379 8.06 -19.41 11.18
C ILE A 379 7.49 -20.84 11.01
N PRO A 380 7.49 -21.67 12.07
CA PRO A 380 6.97 -23.02 11.95
C PRO A 380 5.45 -23.00 12.17
N THR A 381 4.73 -23.76 11.35
CA THR A 381 3.30 -24.02 11.53
C THR A 381 3.06 -25.53 11.58
N TYR A 382 2.42 -26.01 12.64
CA TYR A 382 2.11 -27.44 12.82
C TYR A 382 0.63 -27.71 12.64
N ASN A 383 0.32 -28.73 11.82
CA ASN A 383 -1.03 -29.20 11.63
C ASN A 383 -1.48 -30.03 12.85
N LEU A 384 -2.63 -29.66 13.42
CA LEU A 384 -3.30 -30.44 14.47
C LEU A 384 -4.48 -31.17 13.86
N THR A 385 -4.34 -32.48 13.71
CA THR A 385 -5.35 -33.39 13.16
C THR A 385 -5.86 -34.35 14.24
N LYS A 386 -6.90 -35.14 13.93
CA LYS A 386 -7.54 -36.04 14.92
C LYS A 386 -6.62 -37.15 15.44
N ASP A 387 -5.62 -37.49 14.64
CA ASP A 387 -4.59 -38.50 14.86
C ASP A 387 -3.29 -37.93 15.47
N PHE A 388 -3.28 -36.65 15.84
CA PHE A 388 -2.16 -36.04 16.56
C PHE A 388 -1.89 -36.76 17.89
N ASN A 389 -0.67 -37.28 18.06
CA ASN A 389 -0.26 -37.95 19.29
C ASN A 389 0.20 -36.94 20.35
N TRP A 390 -0.69 -36.63 21.30
CA TRP A 390 -0.45 -35.69 22.40
C TRP A 390 0.64 -36.14 23.37
N ASP A 391 0.88 -37.44 23.50
CA ASP A 391 1.76 -38.03 24.53
C ASP A 391 3.16 -38.41 24.02
N SER A 392 3.46 -38.12 22.75
CA SER A 392 4.76 -38.42 22.15
C SER A 392 5.92 -37.60 22.73
N GLU A 393 7.16 -38.07 22.57
CA GLU A 393 8.34 -37.29 22.93
C GLU A 393 8.42 -35.98 22.11
N ASN A 394 8.10 -36.05 20.82
CA ASN A 394 8.08 -34.89 19.94
C ASN A 394 7.00 -33.87 20.32
N SER A 395 5.81 -34.29 20.74
CA SER A 395 4.77 -33.36 21.20
C SER A 395 5.18 -32.63 22.47
N ARG A 396 5.92 -33.28 23.38
CA ARG A 396 6.50 -32.60 24.55
C ARG A 396 7.48 -31.51 24.13
N LEU A 397 8.38 -31.79 23.18
CA LEU A 397 9.30 -30.77 22.64
C LEU A 397 8.54 -29.62 21.97
N LEU A 398 7.48 -29.92 21.22
CA LEU A 398 6.63 -28.94 20.54
C LEU A 398 5.98 -27.97 21.54
N PHE A 399 5.40 -28.50 22.62
CA PHE A 399 4.77 -27.68 23.65
C PHE A 399 5.78 -26.99 24.57
N GLU A 400 6.97 -27.56 24.77
CA GLU A 400 8.08 -26.90 25.45
C GLU A 400 8.54 -25.66 24.67
N LEU A 401 8.72 -25.79 23.36
CA LEU A 401 9.06 -24.66 22.47
C LEU A 401 7.97 -23.58 22.56
N THR A 402 6.70 -24.00 22.54
CA THR A 402 5.54 -23.11 22.67
C THR A 402 5.55 -22.36 23.99
N ALA A 403 5.78 -23.07 25.10
CA ALA A 403 5.82 -22.46 26.43
C ALA A 403 7.00 -21.50 26.60
N LYS A 404 8.15 -21.82 26.01
CA LYS A 404 9.38 -21.03 26.14
C LYS A 404 9.35 -19.76 25.28
N TYR A 405 8.85 -19.85 24.04
CA TYR A 405 9.02 -18.78 23.05
C TYR A 405 7.72 -18.30 22.38
N GLY A 406 6.57 -18.91 22.65
CA GLY A 406 5.31 -18.56 21.98
C GLY A 406 5.23 -19.01 20.52
N LEU A 407 6.14 -19.89 20.10
CA LEU A 407 6.21 -20.54 18.79
C LEU A 407 6.20 -22.05 18.98
N PRO A 408 5.65 -22.86 18.05
CA PRO A 408 5.23 -22.50 16.71
C PRO A 408 3.76 -22.07 16.63
N TYR A 409 3.32 -21.70 15.42
CA TYR A 409 1.89 -21.57 15.13
C TYR A 409 1.24 -22.94 14.95
N PHE A 410 -0.06 -23.01 15.22
CA PHE A 410 -0.86 -24.22 15.06
C PHE A 410 -1.98 -24.00 14.07
N GLN A 411 -2.06 -24.88 13.08
CA GLN A 411 -3.20 -24.97 12.19
C GLN A 411 -4.15 -26.05 12.68
N ASN A 412 -5.23 -25.63 13.34
CA ASN A 412 -6.16 -26.54 14.00
C ASN A 412 -7.26 -27.05 13.06
N TYR A 413 -7.19 -28.34 12.70
CA TYR A 413 -8.25 -29.05 11.96
C TYR A 413 -9.25 -29.77 12.88
N ILE A 414 -8.96 -29.84 14.18
CA ILE A 414 -9.82 -30.45 15.18
C ILE A 414 -10.99 -29.49 15.46
N GLY A 415 -12.17 -29.84 14.95
CA GLY A 415 -13.40 -29.09 15.19
C GLY A 415 -13.60 -27.82 14.34
N SER A 416 -12.72 -27.55 13.37
CA SER A 416 -12.81 -26.35 12.51
C SER A 416 -13.59 -26.56 11.21
N ASN A 417 -14.08 -27.78 10.94
CA ASN A 417 -14.68 -28.19 9.66
C ASN A 417 -13.78 -28.00 8.43
N LEU A 418 -12.49 -27.70 8.63
CA LEU A 418 -11.50 -27.58 7.58
C LEU A 418 -10.96 -28.97 7.23
N ASP A 419 -10.83 -29.25 5.94
CA ASP A 419 -10.18 -30.48 5.45
C ASP A 419 -8.65 -30.27 5.42
N PRO A 420 -7.83 -31.09 6.09
CA PRO A 420 -6.37 -31.05 5.97
C PRO A 420 -5.85 -31.10 4.52
N LYS A 421 -6.60 -31.69 3.59
CA LYS A 421 -6.24 -31.76 2.16
C LYS A 421 -6.36 -30.41 1.45
N SER A 422 -7.15 -29.49 2.01
CA SER A 422 -7.63 -28.29 1.33
C SER A 422 -6.79 -27.05 1.57
N ILE A 423 -5.87 -27.07 2.54
CA ILE A 423 -5.07 -25.90 2.94
C ILE A 423 -3.59 -26.26 3.03
N ARG A 424 -2.88 -26.01 1.92
CA ARG A 424 -1.42 -26.20 1.83
C ARG A 424 -0.64 -24.97 1.35
N ALA A 425 -1.24 -23.79 1.28
CA ALA A 425 -0.44 -22.58 1.14
C ALA A 425 -1.02 -21.44 1.93
N MET A 426 -0.32 -21.08 3.00
CA MET A 426 -0.62 -19.89 3.76
C MET A 426 0.70 -19.15 4.01
N CYS A 427 0.82 -17.96 3.44
CA CYS A 427 1.64 -16.93 4.05
C CYS A 427 0.88 -16.41 5.27
N CYS A 428 1.56 -16.37 6.43
CA CYS A 428 1.24 -15.78 7.74
C CYS A 428 -0.20 -15.81 8.31
N ARG A 429 -1.29 -15.66 7.55
CA ARG A 429 -2.69 -15.76 8.01
C ARG A 429 -3.80 -15.71 6.94
N LEU A 430 -3.48 -15.82 5.64
CA LEU A 430 -4.47 -15.58 4.57
C LEU A 430 -5.32 -16.82 4.27
N ASN A 431 -6.60 -16.83 4.65
CA ASN A 431 -7.54 -17.89 4.25
C ASN A 431 -8.09 -17.63 2.83
N LEU A 432 -7.78 -18.54 1.91
CA LEU A 432 -8.32 -18.49 0.55
C LEU A 432 -9.69 -19.17 0.46
N ASN A 433 -10.57 -18.62 -0.37
CA ASN A 433 -11.87 -19.23 -0.66
C ASN A 433 -11.68 -20.48 -1.52
N GLN A 434 -11.85 -21.64 -0.92
CA GLN A 434 -11.64 -22.93 -1.57
C GLN A 434 -12.59 -23.15 -2.76
N ASN A 435 -13.82 -22.62 -2.71
CA ASN A 435 -14.78 -22.77 -3.81
C ASN A 435 -14.28 -22.12 -5.12
N GLU A 436 -13.51 -21.03 -5.02
CA GLU A 436 -12.92 -20.37 -6.18
C GLU A 436 -11.62 -21.04 -6.63
N LEU A 437 -10.80 -21.54 -5.70
CA LEU A 437 -9.58 -22.27 -6.03
C LEU A 437 -9.85 -23.61 -6.72
N MET A 438 -10.85 -24.36 -6.25
CA MET A 438 -11.22 -25.67 -6.81
C MET A 438 -11.72 -25.57 -8.26
N ASN A 439 -12.12 -24.37 -8.71
CA ASN A 439 -12.55 -24.10 -10.08
C ASN A 439 -11.39 -23.76 -11.05
N ARG A 440 -10.13 -23.79 -10.60
CA ARG A 440 -8.97 -23.58 -11.49
C ARG A 440 -8.69 -24.83 -12.34
N PRO A 441 -8.80 -24.77 -13.68
CA PRO A 441 -8.40 -25.87 -14.53
C PRO A 441 -6.87 -25.99 -14.58
N GLY A 442 -6.32 -27.19 -14.38
CA GLY A 442 -4.94 -27.52 -14.75
C GLY A 442 -3.91 -27.68 -13.61
N GLY A 443 -4.31 -27.71 -12.34
CA GLY A 443 -3.42 -28.13 -11.25
C GLY A 443 -3.41 -29.66 -11.12
N MET A 444 -2.28 -30.31 -11.39
CA MET A 444 -2.13 -31.77 -11.25
C MET A 444 -2.17 -32.23 -9.77
N TRP A 445 -2.13 -31.30 -8.81
CA TRP A 445 -2.05 -31.54 -7.36
C TRP A 445 -2.81 -30.46 -6.56
N GLY A 446 -3.02 -30.72 -5.26
CA GLY A 446 -3.87 -29.96 -4.34
C GLY A 446 -3.95 -28.45 -4.64
N PRO A 447 -5.16 -27.87 -4.79
CA PRO A 447 -5.33 -26.52 -5.34
C PRO A 447 -4.67 -25.41 -4.52
N GLY A 448 -4.35 -25.66 -3.25
CA GLY A 448 -3.72 -24.70 -2.35
C GLY A 448 -2.26 -24.38 -2.69
N ASP A 449 -1.46 -25.29 -3.23
CA ASP A 449 -0.03 -25.05 -3.47
C ASP A 449 0.21 -23.99 -4.55
N SER A 450 1.21 -23.11 -4.37
CA SER A 450 1.53 -22.01 -5.33
C SER A 450 0.45 -20.90 -5.35
N THR A 451 -0.07 -20.55 -4.17
CA THR A 451 -1.06 -19.49 -4.01
C THR A 451 -0.58 -18.43 -3.00
N GLY A 452 -1.18 -17.24 -3.08
CA GLY A 452 -0.68 -16.08 -2.38
C GLY A 452 -1.57 -14.86 -2.55
N SER A 453 -1.06 -13.71 -2.13
CA SER A 453 -1.74 -12.43 -2.32
C SER A 453 -0.90 -11.51 -3.19
N ILE A 454 -1.57 -10.72 -4.04
CA ILE A 454 -0.96 -9.67 -4.84
C ILE A 454 -0.74 -8.37 -4.04
N GLY A 455 -1.44 -8.19 -2.92
CA GLY A 455 -1.42 -6.94 -2.15
C GLY A 455 -2.39 -6.96 -0.98
N VAL A 456 -2.18 -6.07 0.00
CA VAL A 456 -3.08 -5.87 1.13
C VAL A 456 -3.39 -4.38 1.26
N VAL A 457 -4.68 -4.06 1.39
CA VAL A 457 -5.16 -2.72 1.73
C VAL A 457 -6.00 -2.82 2.99
N THR A 458 -5.68 -2.01 4.00
CA THR A 458 -6.44 -1.95 5.24
C THR A 458 -7.28 -0.68 5.29
N ILE A 459 -8.56 -0.83 5.60
CA ILE A 459 -9.47 0.29 5.83
C ILE A 459 -9.34 0.76 7.28
N ASN A 460 -9.14 2.05 7.49
CA ASN A 460 -9.02 2.64 8.83
C ASN A 460 -10.40 2.87 9.45
N VAL A 461 -10.98 1.81 10.01
CA VAL A 461 -12.32 1.85 10.63
C VAL A 461 -12.44 2.86 11.76
N ASN A 462 -11.38 3.10 12.53
CA ASN A 462 -11.38 4.08 13.62
C ASN A 462 -11.60 5.50 13.11
N ARG A 463 -10.92 5.85 12.01
CA ARG A 463 -11.12 7.15 11.37
C ARG A 463 -12.53 7.29 10.81
N LEU A 464 -13.03 6.26 10.13
CA LEU A 464 -14.38 6.29 9.56
C LEU A 464 -15.44 6.48 10.65
N ALA A 465 -15.30 5.80 11.78
CA ALA A 465 -16.18 5.95 12.93
C ALA A 465 -16.10 7.36 13.54
N TYR A 466 -14.89 7.91 13.67
CA TYR A 466 -14.67 9.26 14.19
C TYR A 466 -15.35 10.33 13.33
N GLU A 467 -15.18 10.26 12.01
CA GLU A 467 -15.83 11.20 11.09
C GLU A 467 -17.35 11.00 11.04
N ALA A 468 -17.82 9.75 11.01
CA ALA A 468 -19.24 9.46 10.98
C ALA A 468 -19.98 10.02 12.21
N LYS A 469 -19.35 9.97 13.39
CA LYS A 469 -19.88 10.58 14.62
C LYS A 469 -19.89 12.12 14.55
N LYS A 470 -18.88 12.71 13.91
CA LYS A 470 -18.76 14.16 13.78
C LYS A 470 -19.81 14.74 12.81
N ASP A 471 -20.13 13.98 11.76
CA ASP A 471 -21.01 14.40 10.67
C ASP A 471 -22.48 13.96 10.89
N SER A 472 -22.86 13.58 12.11
CA SER A 472 -24.19 13.07 12.46
C SER A 472 -24.80 13.81 13.64
N ASP A 473 -26.12 13.99 13.63
CA ASP A 473 -26.87 14.61 14.74
C ASP A 473 -27.42 13.56 15.73
N SER A 474 -27.34 12.27 15.39
CA SER A 474 -27.79 11.17 16.25
C SER A 474 -26.93 9.90 16.14
N PRO A 475 -26.94 9.02 17.16
CA PRO A 475 -26.22 7.74 17.11
C PRO A 475 -26.66 6.81 15.97
N ILE A 476 -27.92 6.85 15.56
CA ILE A 476 -28.47 6.01 14.48
C ILE A 476 -27.94 6.48 13.13
N GLU A 477 -27.89 7.79 12.93
CA GLU A 477 -27.32 8.41 11.74
C GLU A 477 -25.80 8.16 11.66
N ALA A 478 -25.08 8.33 12.77
CA ALA A 478 -23.64 8.03 12.87
C ALA A 478 -23.34 6.59 12.42
N LYS A 479 -24.14 5.63 12.89
CA LYS A 479 -23.99 4.22 12.53
C LYS A 479 -24.22 4.00 11.04
N THR A 480 -25.28 4.59 10.49
CA THR A 480 -25.60 4.49 9.06
C THR A 480 -24.47 5.08 8.21
N LEU A 481 -23.98 6.27 8.55
CA LEU A 481 -22.90 6.95 7.84
C LEU A 481 -21.58 6.17 7.93
N PHE A 482 -21.29 5.55 9.08
CA PHE A 482 -20.13 4.68 9.25
C PHE A 482 -20.14 3.48 8.30
N PHE A 483 -21.25 2.74 8.23
CA PHE A 483 -21.36 1.59 7.32
C PHE A 483 -21.36 2.01 5.84
N ASN A 484 -21.93 3.16 5.51
CA ASN A 484 -21.85 3.73 4.16
C ASN A 484 -20.40 4.06 3.77
N LYS A 485 -19.63 4.69 4.67
CA LYS A 485 -18.21 4.97 4.45
C LYS A 485 -17.39 3.68 4.32
N ILE A 486 -17.66 2.65 5.13
CA ILE A 486 -16.97 1.35 4.98
C ILE A 486 -17.23 0.79 3.59
N LYS A 487 -18.51 0.73 3.17
CA LYS A 487 -18.88 0.21 1.86
C LYS A 487 -18.19 0.97 0.73
N GLN A 488 -18.15 2.30 0.81
CA GLN A 488 -17.45 3.16 -0.15
C GLN A 488 -15.96 2.82 -0.32
N TYR A 489 -15.26 2.38 0.72
CA TYR A 489 -13.84 2.03 0.65
C TYR A 489 -13.59 0.53 0.40
N MET A 490 -14.64 -0.29 0.43
CA MET A 490 -14.60 -1.70 0.05
C MET A 490 -14.89 -1.91 -1.44
N ASP A 491 -15.84 -1.15 -1.98
CA ASP A 491 -16.18 -1.08 -3.41
C ASP A 491 -15.10 -0.30 -4.18
#